data_AF-A0A1V4AU35-F1
#
_entry.id   AF-A0A1V4AU35-F1
#
_cell.length_a   1.000
_cell.length_b   1.000
_cell.length_c   1.000
_cell.angle_alpha   90.00
_cell.angle_beta   90.00
_cell.angle_gamma   90.00
#
_symmetry.space_group_name_H-M   'P 1'
#
loop_
_entity.id
_entity.type
_entity.pdbx_description
1 polymer ?
#
loop_
_entity_poly.entity_id
_entity_poly.type
_entity_poly.pdbx_seq_one_letter_code
_entity_poly.pdbx_strand_id
1 'polypeptide(L)'
;MHKAVNPYSGWGTPVSGERLVGRSQLLERIIQRIKSEAHCSIVGLPRLGKTSVAREAIRLLQTTNAGVNVGYVTLDATSGPVQAYERILEEITFGTVTDGISFRGLTHDDAYMEFLRTLRQEKRSGHKSVVVIDEMDGIVRETFADASLFVSRMREVANDRDRYGVTFVFVSRLSLDMIQGDVDCSTLAGLCEVVYLQPIELAGIMQLASRSPISIETSGIDALCYFTGGHPFLAEVVMCEAVDGGHSSLDAKAIETAQHAQAHEFTNMYRLLQQLLSREKMFDALCELVVGPQWQAINFHTVTLLKQYGLLRSNNHFSGSVECMSQHLKDYLSLLTRTIPSWDLLGETERQLRNLVQDKMQESYGENWFEELRNRHPKKREVLDKLILQRDREKRMFGNAAADFILDYTYIGELKDLIFAEWDRYRAVFGDTKTEWEKKLQAVMRVRNPMAHYRPVPAEVLHEAENICKLLLVKLTGSGDILDTKRSK
;
A
#
# COMPACT_ATOMS: atom_id res chain seq x y z
N MET A 1 -5.85 -17.98 38.78
CA MET A 1 -5.99 -16.75 37.97
C MET A 1 -6.22 -17.17 36.53
N HIS A 2 -7.43 -17.03 36.00
CA HIS A 2 -7.62 -17.13 34.54
C HIS A 2 -6.87 -15.96 33.90
N LYS A 3 -5.84 -16.27 33.09
CA LYS A 3 -5.17 -15.25 32.28
C LYS A 3 -6.26 -14.67 31.37
N ALA A 4 -6.59 -13.39 31.52
CA ALA A 4 -7.56 -12.73 30.66
C ALA A 4 -7.10 -12.94 29.20
N VAL A 5 -8.00 -13.41 28.35
CA VAL A 5 -7.68 -13.68 26.94
C VAL A 5 -7.29 -12.35 26.30
N ASN A 6 -6.14 -12.32 25.63
CA ASN A 6 -5.68 -11.11 24.94
C ASN A 6 -6.75 -10.69 23.90
N PRO A 7 -7.35 -9.50 24.02
CA PRO A 7 -8.47 -9.07 23.18
C PRO A 7 -8.09 -8.84 21.71
N TYR A 8 -6.78 -8.82 21.42
CA TYR A 8 -6.23 -8.65 20.08
C TYR A 8 -5.83 -9.98 19.42
N SER A 9 -5.88 -11.11 20.12
CA SER A 9 -5.43 -12.43 19.62
C SER A 9 -6.13 -12.92 18.34
N GLY A 10 -7.31 -12.40 18.02
CA GLY A 10 -8.05 -12.66 16.78
C GLY A 10 -7.75 -11.65 15.65
N TRP A 11 -6.59 -11.01 15.64
CA TRP A 11 -6.21 -10.05 14.59
C TRP A 11 -6.21 -10.73 13.21
N GLY A 12 -6.46 -9.93 12.17
CA GLY A 12 -6.53 -10.43 10.78
C GLY A 12 -7.85 -11.14 10.40
N THR A 13 -8.76 -11.37 11.34
CA THR A 13 -10.10 -11.90 11.05
C THR A 13 -11.14 -10.78 10.91
N PRO A 14 -12.25 -10.98 10.16
CA PRO A 14 -13.36 -10.03 10.14
C PRO A 14 -13.93 -9.83 11.56
N VAL A 15 -14.24 -8.59 11.91
CA VAL A 15 -14.73 -8.19 13.23
C VAL A 15 -16.11 -7.54 13.16
N SER A 16 -16.84 -7.53 14.27
CA SER A 16 -18.19 -6.96 14.39
C SER A 16 -18.39 -6.29 15.75
N GLY A 17 -19.47 -5.51 15.90
CA GLY A 17 -19.83 -4.85 17.16
C GLY A 17 -18.71 -3.98 17.74
N GLU A 18 -18.46 -4.09 19.04
CA GLU A 18 -17.47 -3.28 19.77
C GLU A 18 -16.02 -3.43 19.28
N ARG A 19 -15.69 -4.53 18.58
CA ARG A 19 -14.35 -4.68 17.96
C ARG A 19 -14.20 -3.86 16.68
N LEU A 20 -15.28 -3.43 16.04
CA LEU A 20 -15.26 -2.63 14.81
C LEU A 20 -15.17 -1.11 15.13
N VAL A 21 -14.02 -0.71 15.67
CA VAL A 21 -13.77 0.64 16.16
C VAL A 21 -13.70 1.70 15.05
N GLY A 22 -14.10 2.93 15.36
CA GLY A 22 -13.96 4.08 14.45
C GLY A 22 -14.78 4.03 13.16
N ARG A 23 -15.79 3.15 13.04
CA ARG A 23 -16.59 2.97 11.81
C ARG A 23 -18.08 3.33 11.94
N SER A 24 -18.55 3.84 13.07
CA SER A 24 -19.97 4.06 13.33
C SER A 24 -20.64 4.98 12.30
N GLN A 25 -20.07 6.16 12.03
CA GLN A 25 -20.63 7.10 11.04
C GLN A 25 -20.64 6.53 9.61
N LEU A 26 -19.60 5.76 9.27
CA LEU A 26 -19.49 5.10 7.97
C LEU A 26 -20.58 4.04 7.80
N LEU A 27 -20.80 3.22 8.83
CA LEU A 27 -21.84 2.20 8.86
C LEU A 27 -23.23 2.82 8.74
N GLU A 28 -23.50 3.90 9.48
CA GLU A 28 -24.77 4.64 9.38
C GLU A 28 -25.01 5.13 7.95
N ARG A 29 -24.00 5.74 7.32
CA ARG A 29 -24.09 6.18 5.92
C ARG A 29 -24.36 5.01 4.98
N ILE A 30 -23.61 3.92 5.06
CA ILE A 30 -23.79 2.73 4.19
C ILE A 30 -25.21 2.15 4.37
N ILE A 31 -25.67 2.00 5.61
CA ILE A 31 -27.00 1.46 5.92
C ILE A 31 -28.10 2.38 5.36
N GLN A 32 -27.96 3.70 5.51
CA GLN A 32 -28.91 4.66 4.94
C GLN A 32 -28.98 4.55 3.41
N ARG A 33 -27.83 4.41 2.73
CA ARG A 33 -27.78 4.24 1.28
C ARG A 33 -28.45 2.94 0.82
N ILE A 34 -28.16 1.83 1.49
CA ILE A 34 -28.79 0.54 1.18
C ILE A 34 -30.30 0.62 1.41
N LYS A 35 -30.76 1.27 2.50
CA LYS A 35 -32.19 1.49 2.75
C LYS A 35 -32.87 2.35 1.68
N SER A 36 -32.13 3.27 1.05
CA SER A 36 -32.59 4.03 -0.12
C SER A 36 -32.44 3.30 -1.46
N GLU A 37 -32.10 2.01 -1.44
CA GLU A 37 -31.89 1.16 -2.63
C GLU A 37 -30.77 1.67 -3.55
N ALA A 38 -29.77 2.38 -2.99
CA ALA A 38 -28.60 2.80 -3.73
C ALA A 38 -27.55 1.68 -3.76
N HIS A 39 -26.98 1.42 -4.93
CA HIS A 39 -25.82 0.54 -5.05
C HIS A 39 -24.60 1.19 -4.40
N CYS A 40 -23.81 0.41 -3.67
CA CYS A 40 -22.64 0.90 -2.95
C CYS A 40 -21.38 0.16 -3.42
N SER A 41 -20.26 0.86 -3.47
CA SER A 41 -18.94 0.27 -3.65
C SER A 41 -18.06 0.63 -2.45
N ILE A 42 -17.73 -0.36 -1.62
CA ILE A 42 -16.81 -0.23 -0.49
C ILE A 42 -15.40 -0.54 -1.00
N VAL A 43 -14.58 0.50 -1.11
CA VAL A 43 -13.24 0.43 -1.69
C VAL A 43 -12.20 0.73 -0.62
N GLY A 44 -11.06 0.08 -0.65
CA GLY A 44 -9.98 0.42 0.29
C GLY A 44 -8.86 -0.60 0.32
N LEU A 45 -7.72 -0.21 0.88
CA LEU A 45 -6.52 -1.05 0.91
C LEU A 45 -6.74 -2.39 1.67
N PRO A 46 -5.87 -3.38 1.44
CA PRO A 46 -5.92 -4.65 2.16
C PRO A 46 -5.99 -4.44 3.68
N ARG A 47 -6.73 -5.30 4.37
CA ARG A 47 -6.77 -5.34 5.85
C ARG A 47 -7.27 -4.06 6.55
N LEU A 48 -7.95 -3.13 5.85
CA LEU A 48 -8.62 -1.97 6.48
C LEU A 48 -9.98 -2.28 7.14
N GLY A 49 -10.47 -3.52 7.01
CA GLY A 49 -11.74 -3.96 7.61
C GLY A 49 -12.96 -3.86 6.70
N LYS A 50 -12.79 -3.91 5.37
CA LYS A 50 -13.91 -3.81 4.41
C LYS A 50 -14.96 -4.91 4.61
N THR A 51 -14.54 -6.18 4.65
CA THR A 51 -15.40 -7.32 4.95
C THR A 51 -16.11 -7.18 6.30
N SER A 52 -15.40 -6.68 7.33
CA SER A 52 -15.99 -6.38 8.65
C SER A 52 -17.12 -5.35 8.55
N VAL A 53 -16.89 -4.25 7.83
CA VAL A 53 -17.90 -3.20 7.60
C VAL A 53 -19.09 -3.73 6.82
N ALA A 54 -18.85 -4.49 5.74
CA ALA A 54 -19.93 -5.05 4.92
C ALA A 54 -20.79 -6.04 5.71
N ARG A 55 -20.18 -6.97 6.45
CA ARG A 55 -20.89 -7.93 7.30
C ARG A 55 -21.67 -7.24 8.42
N GLU A 56 -21.08 -6.23 9.06
CA GLU A 56 -21.77 -5.49 10.11
C GLU A 56 -22.96 -4.69 9.57
N ALA A 57 -22.82 -4.08 8.39
CA ALA A 57 -23.92 -3.37 7.74
C ALA A 57 -25.11 -4.31 7.46
N ILE A 58 -24.86 -5.52 6.95
CA ILE A 58 -25.89 -6.55 6.74
C ILE A 58 -26.53 -6.95 8.06
N ARG A 59 -25.71 -7.26 9.08
CA ARG A 59 -26.20 -7.68 10.40
C ARG A 59 -27.16 -6.64 10.97
N LEU A 60 -26.82 -5.36 10.87
CA LEU A 60 -27.66 -4.26 11.34
C LEU A 60 -28.91 -4.03 10.48
N LEU A 61 -28.85 -4.33 9.17
CA LEU A 61 -30.04 -4.29 8.30
C LEU A 61 -31.03 -5.40 8.66
N GLN A 62 -30.54 -6.62 8.87
CA GLN A 62 -31.38 -7.77 9.25
C GLN A 62 -32.06 -7.57 10.61
N THR A 63 -31.38 -6.96 11.58
CA THR A 63 -31.99 -6.69 12.90
C THR A 63 -33.01 -5.56 12.87
N THR A 64 -32.93 -4.63 11.91
CA THR A 64 -33.79 -3.45 11.87
C THR A 64 -34.89 -3.49 10.81
N ASN A 65 -34.87 -4.45 9.88
CA ASN A 65 -35.79 -4.47 8.73
C ASN A 65 -36.31 -5.88 8.41
N ALA A 66 -37.44 -6.26 9.00
CA ALA A 66 -38.14 -7.51 8.72
C ALA A 66 -38.78 -7.45 7.32
N GLY A 67 -38.04 -7.87 6.28
CA GLY A 67 -38.53 -7.88 4.90
C GLY A 67 -37.47 -7.71 3.81
N VAL A 68 -36.18 -7.67 4.18
CA VAL A 68 -35.07 -7.63 3.23
C VAL A 68 -34.32 -8.96 3.28
N ASN A 69 -34.25 -9.65 2.15
CA ASN A 69 -33.38 -10.82 1.98
C ASN A 69 -31.96 -10.32 1.76
N VAL A 70 -31.02 -10.82 2.55
CA VAL A 70 -29.63 -10.38 2.45
C VAL A 70 -28.74 -11.56 2.15
N GLY A 71 -27.98 -11.45 1.06
CA GLY A 71 -27.02 -12.46 0.62
C GLY A 71 -25.58 -11.97 0.68
N TYR A 72 -24.65 -12.88 0.94
CA TYR A 72 -23.22 -12.59 0.96
C TYR A 72 -22.45 -13.55 0.06
N VAL A 73 -21.80 -13.02 -0.98
CA VAL A 73 -21.00 -13.82 -1.91
C VAL A 73 -19.57 -13.31 -1.92
N THR A 74 -18.61 -14.21 -1.69
CA THR A 74 -17.18 -13.93 -1.90
C THR A 74 -16.80 -14.40 -3.30
N LEU A 75 -16.47 -13.45 -4.18
CA LEU A 75 -16.23 -13.75 -5.59
C LEU A 75 -14.91 -14.50 -5.83
N ASP A 76 -13.91 -14.30 -4.97
CA ASP A 76 -12.65 -15.06 -5.04
C ASP A 76 -12.88 -16.58 -4.82
N ALA A 77 -13.93 -16.96 -4.10
CA ALA A 77 -14.31 -18.36 -3.90
C ALA A 77 -15.08 -18.97 -5.10
N THR A 78 -15.34 -18.18 -6.15
CA THR A 78 -16.03 -18.64 -7.36
C THR A 78 -15.05 -18.90 -8.49
N SER A 79 -15.37 -19.90 -9.31
CA SER A 79 -14.60 -20.32 -10.48
C SER A 79 -14.93 -19.53 -11.75
N GLY A 80 -16.02 -18.76 -11.76
CA GLY A 80 -16.45 -18.00 -12.93
C GLY A 80 -17.87 -17.45 -12.82
N PRO A 81 -18.38 -16.83 -13.90
CA PRO A 81 -19.66 -16.12 -13.92
C PRO A 81 -20.87 -16.99 -13.55
N VAL A 82 -20.90 -18.22 -14.08
CA VAL A 82 -22.01 -19.17 -13.88
C VAL A 82 -22.18 -19.49 -12.40
N GLN A 83 -21.07 -19.84 -11.74
CA GLN A 83 -21.09 -20.11 -10.29
C GLN A 83 -21.39 -18.84 -9.49
N ALA A 84 -20.93 -17.67 -9.94
CA ALA A 84 -21.24 -16.41 -9.27
C ALA A 84 -22.76 -16.13 -9.26
N TYR A 85 -23.45 -16.31 -10.39
CA TYR A 85 -24.91 -16.17 -10.45
C TYR A 85 -25.63 -17.18 -9.56
N GLU A 86 -25.23 -18.45 -9.61
CA GLU A 86 -25.79 -19.51 -8.76
C GLU A 86 -25.68 -19.15 -7.28
N ARG A 87 -24.48 -18.75 -6.82
CA ARG A 87 -24.23 -18.31 -5.44
C ARG A 87 -25.05 -17.10 -5.03
N ILE A 88 -25.20 -16.11 -5.91
CA ILE A 88 -26.02 -14.93 -5.62
C ILE A 88 -27.47 -15.34 -5.38
N LEU A 89 -28.02 -16.25 -6.19
CA LEU A 89 -29.39 -16.73 -6.02
C LEU A 89 -29.55 -17.54 -4.74
N GLU A 90 -28.66 -18.52 -4.48
CA GLU A 90 -28.68 -19.34 -3.26
C GLU A 90 -28.79 -18.50 -1.98
N GLU A 91 -28.07 -17.39 -1.94
CA GLU A 91 -27.99 -16.50 -0.79
C GLU A 91 -29.24 -15.61 -0.61
N ILE A 92 -29.94 -15.23 -1.69
CA ILE A 92 -31.12 -14.34 -1.61
C ILE A 92 -32.47 -15.06 -1.62
N THR A 93 -32.51 -16.32 -2.09
CA THR A 93 -33.73 -17.14 -2.11
C THR A 93 -33.88 -18.02 -0.88
N PHE A 94 -32.90 -18.00 0.04
CA PHE A 94 -32.88 -18.85 1.24
C PHE A 94 -34.17 -18.72 2.06
N GLY A 95 -35.00 -19.77 2.05
CA GLY A 95 -36.29 -19.85 2.77
C GLY A 95 -37.53 -19.86 1.87
N THR A 96 -37.39 -19.56 0.58
CA THR A 96 -38.42 -19.90 -0.43
C THR A 96 -38.15 -21.32 -0.94
N VAL A 97 -39.20 -22.11 -1.21
CA VAL A 97 -39.06 -23.46 -1.76
C VAL A 97 -38.54 -23.35 -3.19
N THR A 98 -37.22 -23.23 -3.35
CA THR A 98 -36.55 -23.36 -4.64
C THR A 98 -36.07 -24.79 -4.76
N ASP A 99 -36.88 -25.64 -5.39
CA ASP A 99 -36.39 -26.92 -5.91
C ASP A 99 -35.21 -26.64 -6.84
N GLY A 100 -34.01 -27.06 -6.42
CA GLY A 100 -32.87 -27.36 -7.30
C GLY A 100 -32.50 -26.33 -8.36
N ILE A 101 -32.21 -25.08 -7.97
CA ILE A 101 -31.48 -24.17 -8.86
C ILE A 101 -30.10 -24.80 -9.10
N SER A 102 -29.88 -25.40 -10.27
CA SER A 102 -28.60 -25.98 -10.66
C SER A 102 -28.15 -25.38 -11.97
N PHE A 103 -27.02 -24.70 -11.93
CA PHE A 103 -26.42 -24.06 -13.10
C PHE A 103 -25.40 -24.98 -13.80
N ARG A 104 -25.32 -26.25 -13.39
CA ARG A 104 -24.34 -27.22 -13.90
C ARG A 104 -24.51 -27.42 -15.42
N GLY A 105 -23.42 -27.18 -16.14
CA GLY A 105 -23.35 -27.38 -17.59
C GLY A 105 -24.00 -26.26 -18.40
N LEU A 106 -24.50 -25.20 -17.78
CA LEU A 106 -25.01 -24.03 -18.49
C LEU A 106 -23.88 -23.21 -19.10
N THR A 107 -24.14 -22.63 -20.26
CA THR A 107 -23.30 -21.56 -20.80
C THR A 107 -23.47 -20.29 -19.96
N HIS A 108 -22.57 -19.32 -20.14
CA HIS A 108 -22.72 -18.03 -19.46
C HIS A 108 -24.06 -17.35 -19.80
N ASP A 109 -24.52 -17.45 -21.05
CA ASP A 109 -25.77 -16.85 -21.52
C ASP A 109 -27.00 -17.51 -20.91
N ASP A 110 -27.03 -18.85 -20.89
CA ASP A 110 -28.14 -19.61 -20.29
C ASP A 110 -28.21 -19.36 -18.78
N ALA A 111 -27.07 -19.38 -18.11
CA ALA A 111 -26.97 -19.06 -16.69
C ALA A 111 -27.46 -17.64 -16.39
N TYR A 112 -27.10 -16.66 -17.24
CA TYR A 112 -27.58 -15.30 -17.06
C TYR A 112 -29.10 -15.17 -17.27
N MET A 113 -29.66 -15.85 -18.28
CA MET A 113 -31.10 -15.83 -18.51
C MET A 113 -31.89 -16.45 -17.35
N GLU A 114 -31.39 -17.54 -16.79
CA GLU A 114 -31.97 -18.16 -15.59
C GLU A 114 -31.84 -17.23 -14.38
N PHE A 115 -30.68 -16.58 -14.21
CA PHE A 115 -30.48 -15.56 -13.20
C PHE A 115 -31.52 -14.44 -13.26
N LEU A 116 -31.73 -13.86 -14.45
CA LEU A 116 -32.75 -12.83 -14.67
C LEU A 116 -34.17 -13.33 -14.40
N ARG A 117 -34.48 -14.58 -14.74
CA ARG A 117 -35.80 -15.19 -14.52
C ARG A 117 -36.10 -15.27 -13.03
N THR A 118 -35.16 -15.81 -12.26
CA THR A 118 -35.30 -16.00 -10.81
C THR A 118 -35.40 -14.66 -10.08
N LEU A 119 -34.57 -13.68 -10.43
CA LEU A 119 -34.68 -12.33 -9.84
C LEU A 119 -36.05 -11.67 -10.06
N ARG A 120 -36.64 -11.83 -11.26
CA ARG A 120 -37.99 -11.31 -11.54
C ARG A 120 -39.06 -12.02 -10.71
N GLN A 121 -38.90 -13.32 -10.46
CA GLN A 121 -39.81 -14.08 -9.61
C GLN A 121 -39.71 -13.61 -8.15
N GLU A 122 -38.50 -13.45 -7.63
CA GLU A 122 -38.27 -12.91 -6.29
C GLU A 122 -38.86 -11.50 -6.15
N LYS A 123 -38.62 -10.61 -7.12
CA LYS A 123 -39.23 -9.27 -7.09
C LYS A 123 -40.76 -9.30 -7.06
N ARG A 124 -41.40 -10.20 -7.82
CA ARG A 124 -42.87 -10.35 -7.82
C ARG A 124 -43.43 -10.84 -6.48
N SER A 125 -42.62 -11.56 -5.69
CA SER A 125 -43.01 -11.98 -4.34
C SER A 125 -43.00 -10.84 -3.31
N GLY A 126 -42.55 -9.64 -3.71
CA GLY A 126 -42.57 -8.43 -2.87
C GLY A 126 -41.33 -8.26 -1.99
N HIS A 127 -40.42 -9.24 -1.98
CA HIS A 127 -39.17 -9.15 -1.24
C HIS A 127 -38.18 -8.19 -1.92
N LYS A 128 -37.43 -7.45 -1.11
CA LYS A 128 -36.27 -6.68 -1.57
C LYS A 128 -35.01 -7.47 -1.23
N SER A 129 -34.06 -7.51 -2.16
CA SER A 129 -32.82 -8.25 -1.97
C SER A 129 -31.64 -7.30 -1.88
N VAL A 130 -30.76 -7.52 -0.91
CA VAL A 130 -29.46 -6.86 -0.81
C VAL A 130 -28.40 -7.94 -0.97
N VAL A 131 -27.48 -7.76 -1.92
CA VAL A 131 -26.39 -8.72 -2.16
C VAL A 131 -25.07 -8.02 -1.96
N VAL A 132 -24.26 -8.54 -1.05
CA VAL A 132 -22.86 -8.16 -0.93
C VAL A 132 -22.02 -9.06 -1.80
N ILE A 133 -21.26 -8.46 -2.70
CA ILE A 133 -20.27 -9.14 -3.54
C ILE A 133 -18.88 -8.71 -3.04
N ASP A 134 -18.29 -9.55 -2.19
CA ASP A 134 -16.97 -9.33 -1.62
C ASP A 134 -15.86 -9.83 -2.55
N GLU A 135 -14.69 -9.22 -2.41
CA GLU A 135 -13.51 -9.50 -3.22
C GLU A 135 -13.78 -9.41 -4.73
N MET A 136 -14.46 -8.33 -5.15
CA MET A 136 -14.76 -8.08 -6.57
C MET A 136 -13.50 -7.99 -7.45
N ASP A 137 -12.33 -7.72 -6.87
CA ASP A 137 -11.04 -7.83 -7.58
C ASP A 137 -10.80 -9.24 -8.17
N GLY A 138 -11.47 -10.28 -7.66
CA GLY A 138 -11.37 -11.66 -8.13
C GLY A 138 -11.76 -11.86 -9.59
N ILE A 139 -12.46 -10.91 -10.22
CA ILE A 139 -12.78 -10.98 -11.66
C ILE A 139 -11.57 -10.84 -12.57
N VAL A 140 -10.47 -10.24 -12.09
CA VAL A 140 -9.26 -10.02 -12.90
C VAL A 140 -8.35 -11.26 -12.95
N ARG A 141 -8.75 -12.36 -12.31
CA ARG A 141 -8.01 -13.62 -12.32
C ARG A 141 -8.22 -14.32 -13.66
N GLU A 142 -7.18 -14.96 -14.19
CA GLU A 142 -7.25 -15.70 -15.45
C GLU A 142 -8.30 -16.81 -15.45
N THR A 143 -8.62 -17.35 -14.27
CA THR A 143 -9.62 -18.41 -14.10
C THR A 143 -11.06 -17.91 -14.25
N PHE A 144 -11.32 -16.61 -14.11
CA PHE A 144 -12.66 -16.02 -14.24
C PHE A 144 -12.93 -15.65 -15.70
N ALA A 145 -13.33 -16.64 -16.51
CA ALA A 145 -13.70 -16.43 -17.90
C ALA A 145 -14.85 -15.40 -18.05
N ASP A 146 -14.91 -14.71 -19.18
CA ASP A 146 -15.98 -13.76 -19.53
C ASP A 146 -16.25 -12.65 -18.49
N ALA A 147 -15.21 -12.22 -17.76
CA ALA A 147 -15.28 -11.19 -16.72
C ALA A 147 -15.96 -9.89 -17.21
N SER A 148 -15.60 -9.40 -18.40
CA SER A 148 -16.19 -8.18 -18.98
C SER A 148 -17.68 -8.32 -19.23
N LEU A 149 -18.11 -9.46 -19.78
CA LEU A 149 -19.52 -9.77 -20.02
C LEU A 149 -20.28 -9.93 -18.71
N PHE A 150 -19.68 -10.58 -17.69
CA PHE A 150 -20.26 -10.70 -16.35
C PHE A 150 -20.53 -9.33 -15.75
N VAL A 151 -19.55 -8.42 -15.80
CA VAL A 151 -19.71 -7.05 -15.28
C VAL A 151 -20.78 -6.27 -16.04
N SER A 152 -20.81 -6.37 -17.38
CA SER A 152 -21.86 -5.74 -18.19
C SER A 152 -23.26 -6.24 -17.80
N ARG A 153 -23.40 -7.54 -17.55
CA ARG A 153 -24.63 -8.18 -17.11
C ARG A 153 -25.06 -7.75 -15.71
N MET A 154 -24.11 -7.65 -14.78
CA MET A 154 -24.37 -7.12 -13.44
C MET A 154 -24.81 -5.66 -13.49
N ARG A 155 -24.21 -4.85 -14.39
CA ARG A 155 -24.64 -3.47 -14.64
C ARG A 155 -26.07 -3.39 -15.15
N GLU A 156 -26.47 -4.25 -16.09
CA GLU A 156 -27.87 -4.31 -16.57
C GLU A 156 -28.84 -4.56 -15.39
N VAL A 157 -28.52 -5.54 -14.54
CA VAL A 157 -29.36 -5.86 -13.38
C VAL A 157 -29.43 -4.71 -12.38
N ALA A 158 -28.30 -4.05 -12.11
CA ALA A 158 -28.24 -2.89 -11.23
C ALA A 158 -29.04 -1.69 -11.79
N ASN A 159 -28.95 -1.46 -13.11
CA ASN A 159 -29.63 -0.33 -13.74
C ASN A 159 -31.16 -0.48 -13.77
N ASP A 160 -31.68 -1.69 -13.96
CA ASP A 160 -33.13 -1.97 -14.05
C ASP A 160 -33.69 -2.48 -12.70
N ARG A 161 -33.51 -1.67 -11.66
CA ARG A 161 -33.88 -2.04 -10.27
C ARG A 161 -35.37 -2.36 -10.12
N ASP A 162 -36.23 -1.67 -10.87
CA ASP A 162 -37.69 -1.82 -10.73
C ASP A 162 -38.12 -3.21 -11.20
N ARG A 163 -37.38 -3.78 -12.16
CA ARG A 163 -37.59 -5.11 -12.70
C ARG A 163 -36.98 -6.22 -11.85
N TYR A 164 -35.80 -6.01 -11.27
CA TYR A 164 -35.04 -7.08 -10.61
C TYR A 164 -35.01 -7.00 -9.08
N GLY A 165 -35.23 -5.82 -8.49
CA GLY A 165 -35.40 -5.68 -7.04
C GLY A 165 -34.15 -5.90 -6.18
N VAL A 166 -32.96 -5.90 -6.78
CA VAL A 166 -31.70 -6.19 -6.09
C VAL A 166 -30.88 -4.92 -5.90
N THR A 167 -30.44 -4.67 -4.67
CA THR A 167 -29.41 -3.68 -4.35
C THR A 167 -28.08 -4.39 -4.16
N PHE A 168 -27.01 -3.85 -4.75
CA PHE A 168 -25.68 -4.44 -4.69
C PHE A 168 -24.75 -3.61 -3.79
N VAL A 169 -23.95 -4.30 -2.99
CA VAL A 169 -22.81 -3.73 -2.28
C VAL A 169 -21.55 -4.46 -2.75
N PHE A 170 -20.76 -3.80 -3.57
CA PHE A 170 -19.50 -4.35 -4.05
C PHE A 170 -18.38 -4.01 -3.07
N VAL A 171 -17.54 -4.98 -2.73
CA VAL A 171 -16.39 -4.77 -1.86
C VAL A 171 -15.12 -5.15 -2.62
N SER A 172 -14.16 -4.23 -2.66
CA SER A 172 -12.96 -4.39 -3.48
C SER A 172 -11.77 -3.61 -2.92
N ARG A 173 -10.57 -3.98 -3.35
CA ARG A 173 -9.34 -3.28 -2.97
C ARG A 173 -9.10 -2.07 -3.86
N LEU A 174 -9.34 -2.22 -5.16
CA LEU A 174 -9.36 -1.13 -6.14
C LEU A 174 -10.79 -0.67 -6.41
N SER A 175 -10.99 0.54 -6.91
CA SER A 175 -12.33 0.97 -7.32
C SER A 175 -12.83 0.13 -8.50
N LEU A 176 -14.16 0.00 -8.64
CA LEU A 176 -14.75 -0.72 -9.77
C LEU A 176 -14.29 -0.14 -11.12
N ASP A 177 -14.08 1.17 -11.19
CA ASP A 177 -13.57 1.85 -12.38
C ASP A 177 -12.19 1.32 -12.79
N MET A 178 -11.26 1.21 -11.82
CA MET A 178 -9.92 0.66 -12.03
C MET A 178 -9.92 -0.84 -12.31
N ILE A 179 -10.92 -1.57 -11.83
CA ILE A 179 -11.07 -3.02 -12.10
C ILE A 179 -11.62 -3.25 -13.50
N GLN A 180 -12.58 -2.42 -13.94
CA GLN A 180 -13.19 -2.52 -15.26
C GLN A 180 -12.26 -2.04 -16.38
N GLY A 181 -11.40 -1.05 -16.10
CA GLY A 181 -10.56 -0.38 -17.10
C GLY A 181 -11.36 0.55 -18.02
N ASP A 182 -10.71 1.03 -19.07
CA ASP A 182 -11.31 1.96 -20.03
C ASP A 182 -12.41 1.29 -20.87
N VAL A 183 -13.63 1.81 -20.80
CA VAL A 183 -14.77 1.35 -21.61
C VAL A 183 -15.52 2.57 -22.18
N ASP A 184 -15.84 2.56 -23.47
CA ASP A 184 -16.56 3.65 -24.17
C ASP A 184 -18.06 3.74 -23.84
N CYS A 185 -18.50 3.19 -22.70
CA CYS A 185 -19.89 3.16 -22.30
C CYS A 185 -20.06 3.38 -20.79
N SER A 186 -21.29 3.60 -20.32
CA SER A 186 -21.54 3.76 -18.88
C SER A 186 -21.11 2.51 -18.12
N THR A 187 -20.39 2.70 -17.02
CA THR A 187 -19.78 1.61 -16.25
C THR A 187 -20.66 1.18 -15.08
N LEU A 188 -20.33 0.02 -14.48
CA LEU A 188 -20.98 -0.41 -13.23
C LEU A 188 -20.57 0.53 -12.07
N ALA A 189 -19.33 1.01 -12.11
CA ALA A 189 -18.83 2.03 -11.18
C ALA A 189 -19.73 3.28 -11.16
N GLY A 190 -20.17 3.74 -12.34
CA GLY A 190 -21.04 4.92 -12.46
C GLY A 190 -22.45 4.76 -11.84
N LEU A 191 -22.89 3.54 -11.53
CA LEU A 191 -24.16 3.29 -10.85
C LEU A 191 -24.02 3.23 -9.32
N CYS A 192 -22.79 3.18 -8.81
CA CYS A 192 -22.52 2.96 -7.39
C CYS A 192 -22.09 4.24 -6.69
N GLU A 193 -22.59 4.46 -5.48
CA GLU A 193 -21.95 5.40 -4.56
C GLU A 193 -20.67 4.76 -4.00
N VAL A 194 -19.53 5.42 -4.24
CA VAL A 194 -18.24 4.91 -3.78
C VAL A 194 -17.96 5.40 -2.36
N VAL A 195 -17.63 4.45 -1.49
CA VAL A 195 -17.25 4.65 -0.10
C VAL A 195 -15.83 4.15 0.09
N TYR A 196 -14.89 5.08 0.23
CA TYR A 196 -13.50 4.75 0.50
C TYR A 196 -13.28 4.52 2.00
N LEU A 197 -12.81 3.33 2.34
CA LEU A 197 -12.42 2.94 3.68
C LEU A 197 -10.96 3.35 3.91
N GLN A 198 -10.76 4.31 4.82
CA GLN A 198 -9.44 4.83 5.19
C GLN A 198 -8.93 4.21 6.50
N PRO A 199 -7.65 4.38 6.87
CA PRO A 199 -7.18 4.13 8.24
C PRO A 199 -8.09 4.79 9.28
N ILE A 200 -8.22 4.19 10.46
CA ILE A 200 -9.01 4.75 11.56
C ILE A 200 -8.32 5.99 12.13
N GLU A 201 -9.12 6.99 12.48
CA GLU A 201 -8.62 8.22 13.10
C GLU A 201 -8.19 7.99 14.55
N LEU A 202 -7.59 9.02 15.17
CA LEU A 202 -7.11 8.96 16.56
C LEU A 202 -8.20 8.49 17.53
N ALA A 203 -9.45 8.96 17.37
CA ALA A 203 -10.56 8.50 18.20
C ALA A 203 -10.79 6.98 18.09
N GLY A 204 -10.65 6.42 16.88
CA GLY A 204 -10.72 4.98 16.67
C GLY A 204 -9.53 4.24 17.28
N ILE A 205 -8.32 4.81 17.22
CA ILE A 205 -7.15 4.24 17.89
C ILE A 205 -7.30 4.25 19.41
N MET A 206 -7.88 5.30 19.98
CA MET A 206 -8.19 5.37 21.41
C MET A 206 -9.24 4.32 21.81
N GLN A 207 -10.28 4.10 20.99
CA GLN A 207 -11.25 3.01 21.19
C GLN A 207 -10.61 1.63 21.06
N LEU A 208 -9.67 1.46 20.13
CA LEU A 208 -8.91 0.22 19.98
C LEU A 208 -8.12 -0.06 21.26
N ALA A 209 -7.36 0.95 21.69
CA ALA A 209 -6.48 0.94 22.85
C ALA A 209 -7.21 0.72 24.17
N SER A 210 -8.43 1.27 24.34
CA SER A 210 -9.23 1.10 25.56
C SER A 210 -9.66 -0.33 25.83
N ARG A 211 -9.56 -1.22 24.83
CA ARG A 211 -9.78 -2.66 25.01
C ARG A 211 -8.63 -3.35 25.72
N SER A 212 -7.46 -2.71 25.81
CA SER A 212 -6.28 -3.29 26.43
C SER A 212 -6.52 -3.58 27.92
N PRO A 213 -6.15 -4.78 28.42
CA PRO A 213 -6.18 -5.06 29.86
C PRO A 213 -5.07 -4.32 30.63
N ILE A 214 -4.09 -3.76 29.92
CA ILE A 214 -2.95 -3.01 30.46
C ILE A 214 -3.14 -1.54 30.11
N SER A 215 -2.88 -0.63 31.05
CA SER A 215 -2.96 0.81 30.80
C SER A 215 -1.93 1.24 29.75
N ILE A 216 -2.38 2.07 28.81
CA ILE A 216 -1.52 2.61 27.75
C ILE A 216 -1.26 4.08 28.05
N GLU A 217 0.01 4.45 28.06
CA GLU A 217 0.45 5.83 28.26
C GLU A 217 0.28 6.64 26.98
N THR A 218 0.21 7.97 27.10
CA THR A 218 0.15 8.87 25.93
C THR A 218 1.30 8.61 24.96
N SER A 219 2.50 8.38 25.48
CA SER A 219 3.69 8.03 24.68
C SER A 219 3.51 6.73 23.89
N GLY A 220 2.78 5.74 24.43
CA GLY A 220 2.42 4.50 23.76
C GLY A 220 1.40 4.72 22.64
N ILE A 221 0.39 5.57 22.87
CA ILE A 221 -0.58 5.96 21.81
C ILE A 221 0.13 6.69 20.67
N ASP A 222 1.02 7.64 20.99
CA ASP A 222 1.79 8.38 19.99
C ASP A 222 2.68 7.44 19.16
N ALA A 223 3.35 6.48 19.81
CA ALA A 223 4.13 5.44 19.13
C ALA A 223 3.24 4.55 18.24
N LEU A 224 2.06 4.13 18.73
CA LEU A 224 1.13 3.32 17.94
C LEU A 224 0.66 4.08 16.69
N CYS A 225 0.37 5.37 16.82
CA CYS A 225 0.04 6.24 15.69
C CYS A 225 1.22 6.42 14.73
N TYR A 226 2.43 6.63 15.25
CA TYR A 226 3.65 6.75 14.45
C TYR A 226 3.86 5.55 13.53
N PHE A 227 3.73 4.34 14.08
CA PHE A 227 3.95 3.10 13.33
C PHE A 227 2.81 2.78 12.37
N THR A 228 1.58 2.81 12.88
CA THR A 228 0.44 2.23 12.17
C THR A 228 -0.30 3.24 11.31
N GLY A 229 -0.21 4.53 11.63
CA GLY A 229 -0.96 5.59 10.95
C GLY A 229 -2.48 5.43 11.04
N GLY A 230 -2.97 4.65 12.01
CA GLY A 230 -4.38 4.28 12.08
C GLY A 230 -4.75 3.02 11.29
N HIS A 231 -3.79 2.28 10.74
CA HIS A 231 -4.11 1.04 10.03
C HIS A 231 -4.61 -0.03 11.03
N PRO A 232 -5.89 -0.47 10.98
CA PRO A 232 -6.50 -1.25 12.06
C PRO A 232 -5.82 -2.61 12.28
N PHE A 233 -5.45 -3.31 11.20
CA PHE A 233 -4.71 -4.56 11.30
C PHE A 233 -3.33 -4.40 11.96
N LEU A 234 -2.50 -3.45 11.49
CA LEU A 234 -1.17 -3.22 12.06
C LEU A 234 -1.27 -2.77 13.53
N ALA A 235 -2.29 -1.98 13.88
CA ALA A 235 -2.56 -1.60 15.26
C ALA A 235 -2.94 -2.79 16.13
N GLU A 236 -3.81 -3.70 15.67
CA GLU A 236 -4.12 -4.91 16.44
C GLU A 236 -2.91 -5.85 16.56
N VAL A 237 -2.08 -6.00 15.51
CA VAL A 237 -0.85 -6.81 15.56
C VAL A 237 0.10 -6.30 16.64
N VAL A 238 0.40 -4.99 16.65
CA VAL A 238 1.28 -4.37 17.65
C VAL A 238 0.68 -4.48 19.05
N MET A 239 -0.61 -4.23 19.20
CA MET A 239 -1.28 -4.33 20.50
C MET A 239 -1.35 -5.75 21.03
N CYS A 240 -1.50 -6.75 20.15
CA CYS A 240 -1.45 -8.16 20.54
C CYS A 240 -0.09 -8.50 21.16
N GLU A 241 0.99 -8.20 20.44
CA GLU A 241 2.36 -8.45 20.88
C GLU A 241 2.71 -7.66 22.16
N ALA A 242 2.32 -6.38 22.23
CA ALA A 242 2.59 -5.53 23.38
C ALA A 242 1.90 -6.03 24.66
N VAL A 243 0.67 -6.53 24.55
CA VAL A 243 -0.07 -7.10 25.70
C VAL A 243 0.53 -8.44 26.14
N ASP A 244 0.97 -9.26 25.20
CA ASP A 244 1.60 -10.55 25.52
C ASP A 244 3.03 -10.40 26.08
N GLY A 245 3.69 -9.27 25.82
CA GLY A 245 5.02 -8.90 26.35
C GLY A 245 5.10 -8.73 27.87
N GLY A 246 3.98 -8.74 28.60
CA GLY A 246 3.96 -8.78 30.07
C GLY A 246 4.37 -7.47 30.77
N HIS A 247 4.26 -6.35 30.07
CA HIS A 247 4.57 -5.03 30.62
C HIS A 247 3.52 -4.57 31.66
N SER A 248 3.94 -3.76 32.63
CA SER A 248 3.03 -3.17 33.64
C SER A 248 2.19 -2.00 33.09
N SER A 249 2.75 -1.25 32.14
CA SER A 249 2.10 -0.21 31.35
C SER A 249 2.68 -0.26 29.93
N LEU A 250 1.89 0.20 28.95
CA LEU A 250 2.32 0.26 27.56
C LEU A 250 2.76 1.69 27.22
N ASP A 251 4.06 1.93 27.32
CA ASP A 251 4.73 3.17 26.91
C ASP A 251 5.24 3.08 25.46
N ALA A 252 5.92 4.13 24.98
CA ALA A 252 6.51 4.14 23.64
C ALA A 252 7.48 2.96 23.38
N LYS A 253 8.26 2.56 24.40
CA LYS A 253 9.27 1.51 24.26
C LYS A 253 8.64 0.12 24.15
N ALA A 254 7.58 -0.14 24.92
CA ALA A 254 6.80 -1.37 24.82
C ALA A 254 6.20 -1.50 23.41
N ILE A 255 5.64 -0.42 22.87
CA ILE A 255 5.06 -0.39 21.52
C ILE A 255 6.14 -0.55 20.43
N GLU A 256 7.30 0.10 20.56
CA GLU A 256 8.43 -0.08 19.64
C GLU A 256 8.95 -1.53 19.66
N THR A 257 9.06 -2.13 20.85
CA THR A 257 9.50 -3.53 20.99
C THR A 257 8.52 -4.50 20.33
N ALA A 258 7.22 -4.27 20.54
CA ALA A 258 6.16 -5.05 19.92
C ALA A 258 6.14 -4.90 18.38
N GLN A 259 6.30 -3.67 17.88
CA GLN A 259 6.43 -3.44 16.44
C GLN A 259 7.66 -4.15 15.87
N HIS A 260 8.81 -4.10 16.56
CA HIS A 260 10.03 -4.76 16.12
C HIS A 260 9.85 -6.28 15.99
N ALA A 261 9.25 -6.92 17.00
CA ALA A 261 8.94 -8.35 16.96
C ALA A 261 8.02 -8.72 15.77
N GLN A 262 7.14 -7.80 15.37
CA GLN A 262 6.19 -7.97 14.28
C GLN A 262 6.58 -7.20 12.99
N ALA A 263 7.84 -6.84 12.81
CA ALA A 263 8.30 -6.05 11.67
C ALA A 263 7.97 -6.70 10.31
N HIS A 264 7.93 -8.03 10.27
CA HIS A 264 7.56 -8.80 9.07
C HIS A 264 6.14 -8.50 8.59
N GLU A 265 5.16 -8.35 9.50
CA GLU A 265 3.77 -8.01 9.14
C GLU A 265 3.66 -6.62 8.49
N PHE A 266 4.44 -5.65 8.99
CA PHE A 266 4.53 -4.32 8.38
C PHE A 266 5.09 -4.38 6.96
N THR A 267 6.21 -5.08 6.77
CA THR A 267 6.81 -5.20 5.43
C THR A 267 5.93 -5.97 4.46
N ASN A 268 5.22 -7.01 4.92
CA ASN A 268 4.25 -7.74 4.09
C ASN A 268 3.10 -6.83 3.66
N MET A 269 2.56 -6.02 4.57
CA MET A 269 1.53 -5.05 4.24
C MET A 269 2.03 -4.03 3.19
N TYR A 270 3.25 -3.49 3.35
CA TYR A 270 3.81 -2.55 2.39
C TYR A 270 4.10 -3.17 1.02
N ARG A 271 4.52 -4.44 0.95
CA ARG A 271 4.66 -5.18 -0.32
C ARG A 271 3.31 -5.37 -1.01
N LEU A 272 2.25 -5.69 -0.27
CA LEU A 272 0.89 -5.79 -0.82
C LEU A 272 0.40 -4.43 -1.34
N LEU A 273 0.70 -3.35 -0.61
CA LEU A 273 0.43 -1.99 -1.04
C LEU A 273 1.14 -1.66 -2.36
N GLN A 274 2.44 -1.99 -2.45
CA GLN A 274 3.22 -1.81 -3.67
C GLN A 274 2.62 -2.58 -4.84
N GLN A 275 2.34 -3.87 -4.68
CA GLN A 275 1.75 -4.70 -5.74
C GLN A 275 0.42 -4.11 -6.25
N LEU A 276 -0.43 -3.66 -5.34
CA LEU A 276 -1.73 -3.08 -5.68
C LEU A 276 -1.59 -1.74 -6.42
N LEU A 277 -0.69 -0.87 -5.98
CA LEU A 277 -0.49 0.47 -6.54
C LEU A 277 0.50 0.52 -7.71
N SER A 278 1.18 -0.59 -8.02
CA SER A 278 2.09 -0.66 -9.18
C SER A 278 1.32 -0.59 -10.49
N ARG A 279 0.02 -0.95 -10.47
CA ARG A 279 -0.88 -0.66 -11.59
C ARG A 279 -1.00 0.86 -11.75
N GLU A 280 -0.78 1.36 -12.96
CA GLU A 280 -0.83 2.80 -13.30
C GLU A 280 0.23 3.70 -12.62
N LYS A 281 1.35 3.13 -12.15
CA LYS A 281 2.46 3.89 -11.53
C LYS A 281 2.04 4.71 -10.30
N MET A 282 0.93 4.37 -9.63
CA MET A 282 0.50 5.09 -8.43
C MET A 282 1.46 4.92 -7.26
N PHE A 283 2.16 3.79 -7.18
CA PHE A 283 3.19 3.57 -6.17
C PHE A 283 4.38 4.51 -6.36
N ASP A 284 4.82 4.70 -7.61
CA ASP A 284 5.90 5.64 -7.95
C ASP A 284 5.48 7.07 -7.60
N ALA A 285 4.24 7.43 -7.92
CA ALA A 285 3.65 8.72 -7.51
C ALA A 285 3.60 8.88 -5.98
N LEU A 286 3.25 7.84 -5.22
CA LEU A 286 3.29 7.87 -3.75
C LEU A 286 4.71 8.11 -3.23
N CYS A 287 5.70 7.38 -3.77
CA CYS A 287 7.11 7.58 -3.45
C CYS A 287 7.56 9.03 -3.73
N GLU A 288 7.24 9.56 -4.90
CA GLU A 288 7.59 10.94 -5.28
C GLU A 288 6.88 12.00 -4.44
N LEU A 289 5.61 11.78 -4.08
CA LEU A 289 4.84 12.72 -3.25
C LEU A 289 5.33 12.76 -1.79
N VAL A 290 5.74 11.61 -1.24
CA VAL A 290 6.13 11.47 0.18
C VAL A 290 7.63 11.67 0.40
N VAL A 291 8.46 11.25 -0.57
CA VAL A 291 9.93 11.19 -0.45
C VAL A 291 10.67 11.95 -1.57
N GLY A 292 10.02 12.32 -2.66
CA GLY A 292 10.59 13.24 -3.66
C GLY A 292 11.68 12.68 -4.61
N PRO A 293 12.18 13.53 -5.53
CA PRO A 293 11.57 14.78 -5.99
C PRO A 293 10.37 14.51 -6.90
N GLN A 294 9.44 15.46 -7.00
CA GLN A 294 8.42 15.47 -8.05
C GLN A 294 9.08 15.98 -9.34
N TRP A 295 9.64 15.08 -10.13
CA TRP A 295 10.32 15.43 -11.38
C TRP A 295 9.41 15.26 -12.60
N GLN A 296 8.38 14.41 -12.47
CA GLN A 296 7.27 14.33 -13.42
C GLN A 296 6.04 15.04 -12.86
N ALA A 297 5.20 15.54 -13.78
CA ALA A 297 3.88 15.99 -13.41
C ALA A 297 3.04 14.78 -12.99
N ILE A 298 2.72 14.70 -11.70
CA ILE A 298 1.83 13.67 -11.17
C ILE A 298 0.39 14.06 -11.48
N ASN A 299 -0.37 13.15 -12.08
CA ASN A 299 -1.76 13.38 -12.40
C ASN A 299 -2.57 13.69 -11.12
N PHE A 300 -3.37 14.76 -11.17
CA PHE A 300 -4.28 15.15 -10.08
C PHE A 300 -5.22 14.02 -9.65
N HIS A 301 -5.67 13.19 -10.60
CA HIS A 301 -6.50 12.01 -10.31
C HIS A 301 -5.76 11.02 -9.39
N THR A 302 -4.50 10.72 -9.67
CA THR A 302 -3.65 9.85 -8.84
C THR A 302 -3.50 10.40 -7.42
N VAL A 303 -3.25 11.71 -7.28
CA VAL A 303 -3.17 12.36 -5.96
C VAL A 303 -4.48 12.22 -5.20
N THR A 304 -5.61 12.40 -5.90
CA THR A 304 -6.96 12.28 -5.32
C THR A 304 -7.23 10.86 -4.84
N LEU A 305 -6.90 9.84 -5.64
CA LEU A 305 -7.04 8.44 -5.25
C LEU A 305 -6.17 8.09 -4.04
N LEU A 306 -4.90 8.50 -4.03
CA LEU A 306 -3.99 8.26 -2.89
C LEU A 306 -4.52 8.90 -1.59
N LYS A 307 -5.15 10.07 -1.68
CA LYS A 307 -5.87 10.69 -0.55
C LYS A 307 -7.12 9.90 -0.16
N GLN A 308 -7.91 9.45 -1.13
CA GLN A 308 -9.11 8.65 -0.88
C GLN A 308 -8.79 7.31 -0.22
N TYR A 309 -7.69 6.65 -0.59
CA TYR A 309 -7.17 5.46 0.09
C TYR A 309 -6.59 5.74 1.49
N GLY A 310 -6.42 7.01 1.87
CA GLY A 310 -5.88 7.42 3.17
C GLY A 310 -4.36 7.28 3.29
N LEU A 311 -3.65 7.10 2.18
CA LEU A 311 -2.18 7.05 2.14
C LEU A 311 -1.54 8.44 2.24
N LEU A 312 -2.29 9.44 1.78
CA LEU A 312 -1.93 10.84 1.81
C LEU A 312 -2.96 11.61 2.66
N ARG A 313 -2.46 12.38 3.62
CA ARG A 313 -3.28 13.29 4.45
C ARG A 313 -3.16 14.70 3.91
N SER A 314 -4.29 15.40 3.83
CA SER A 314 -4.29 16.81 3.43
C SER A 314 -3.77 17.64 4.61
N ASN A 315 -2.66 18.34 4.41
CA ASN A 315 -2.12 19.23 5.43
C ASN A 315 -2.91 20.56 5.38
N ASN A 316 -3.40 21.04 6.53
CA ASN A 316 -4.09 22.33 6.64
C ASN A 316 -3.10 23.53 6.64
N HIS A 317 -1.81 23.28 6.42
CA HIS A 317 -0.77 24.31 6.45
C HIS A 317 -0.19 24.57 5.06
N PHE A 318 -0.04 25.86 4.74
CA PHE A 318 0.35 26.52 3.49
C PHE A 318 1.71 26.11 2.87
N SER A 319 2.28 24.96 3.21
CA SER A 319 3.37 24.35 2.46
C SER A 319 2.81 23.15 1.71
N GLY A 320 2.92 23.11 0.38
CA GLY A 320 2.43 22.03 -0.49
C GLY A 320 3.02 20.62 -0.23
N SER A 321 3.51 20.33 0.98
CA SER A 321 3.92 19.03 1.47
C SER A 321 2.70 18.17 1.83
N VAL A 322 2.59 17.02 1.18
CA VAL A 322 1.59 16.01 1.52
C VAL A 322 2.12 15.13 2.64
N GLU A 323 1.32 14.88 3.68
CA GLU A 323 1.71 14.01 4.78
C GLU A 323 1.35 12.55 4.46
N CYS A 324 2.25 11.62 4.77
CA CYS A 324 2.01 10.18 4.59
C CYS A 324 1.08 9.62 5.69
N MET A 325 0.39 8.52 5.42
CA MET A 325 -0.46 7.80 6.39
C MET A 325 0.21 7.60 7.76
N SER A 326 1.49 7.20 7.77
CA SER A 326 2.29 7.01 8.97
C SER A 326 3.74 7.41 8.71
N GLN A 327 4.44 7.82 9.78
CA GLN A 327 5.86 8.12 9.68
C GLN A 327 6.66 6.86 9.37
N HIS A 328 6.25 5.70 9.89
CA HIS A 328 6.91 4.43 9.57
C HIS A 328 6.77 4.03 8.08
N LEU A 329 5.63 4.28 7.44
CA LEU A 329 5.50 4.09 5.99
C LEU A 329 6.39 5.07 5.23
N LYS A 330 6.45 6.34 5.65
CA LYS A 330 7.38 7.32 5.04
C LYS A 330 8.83 6.88 5.16
N ASP A 331 9.24 6.34 6.30
CA ASP A 331 10.58 5.80 6.52
C ASP A 331 10.84 4.59 5.60
N TYR A 332 9.85 3.70 5.43
CA TYR A 332 9.93 2.58 4.49
C TYR A 332 10.03 3.02 3.02
N LEU A 333 9.24 3.99 2.58
CA LEU A 333 9.35 4.56 1.23
C LEU A 333 10.71 5.25 1.03
N SER A 334 11.27 5.84 2.09
CA SER A 334 12.61 6.43 2.07
C SER A 334 13.71 5.39 1.91
N LEU A 335 13.54 4.21 2.51
CA LEU A 335 14.41 3.06 2.27
C LEU A 335 14.31 2.60 0.81
N LEU A 336 13.10 2.47 0.26
CA LEU A 336 12.90 2.03 -1.12
C LEU A 336 13.46 3.01 -2.16
N THR A 337 13.28 4.31 -1.97
CA THR A 337 13.80 5.32 -2.92
C THR A 337 15.32 5.44 -2.91
N ARG A 338 16.01 4.92 -1.87
CA ARG A 338 17.48 4.79 -1.87
C ARG A 338 17.96 3.61 -2.68
N THR A 339 17.22 2.50 -2.64
CA THR A 339 17.57 1.26 -3.35
C THR A 339 17.02 1.21 -4.78
N ILE A 340 15.93 1.93 -5.05
CA ILE A 340 15.25 2.07 -6.33
C ILE A 340 15.03 3.58 -6.59
N PRO A 341 16.03 4.26 -7.17
CA PRO A 341 15.96 5.71 -7.28
C PRO A 341 14.92 6.11 -8.32
N SER A 342 14.07 7.08 -7.98
CA SER A 342 13.03 7.64 -8.86
C SER A 342 13.60 8.24 -10.15
N TRP A 343 14.90 8.55 -10.18
CA TRP A 343 15.65 8.91 -11.36
C TRP A 343 16.66 7.80 -11.69
N ASP A 344 16.26 6.89 -12.59
CA ASP A 344 16.98 5.66 -12.98
C ASP A 344 18.49 5.88 -13.16
N LEU A 345 18.86 6.96 -13.85
CA LEU A 345 20.25 7.26 -14.18
C LEU A 345 21.10 7.62 -12.94
N LEU A 346 20.56 8.44 -12.04
CA LEU A 346 21.25 8.78 -10.79
C LEU A 346 21.34 7.57 -9.89
N GLY A 347 20.29 6.75 -9.86
CA GLY A 347 20.31 5.55 -9.06
C GLY A 347 21.33 4.53 -9.50
N GLU A 348 21.41 4.31 -10.81
CA GLU A 348 22.46 3.48 -11.37
C GLU A 348 23.85 4.06 -11.07
N THR A 349 24.00 5.38 -11.16
CA THR A 349 25.27 6.05 -10.83
C THR A 349 25.68 5.86 -9.37
N GLU A 350 24.74 6.04 -8.43
CA GLU A 350 24.98 5.80 -6.99
C GLU A 350 25.37 4.34 -6.73
N ARG A 351 24.63 3.39 -7.32
CA ARG A 351 24.89 1.95 -7.18
C ARG A 351 26.29 1.59 -7.68
N GLN A 352 26.65 2.04 -8.88
CA GLN A 352 27.97 1.77 -9.45
C GLN A 352 29.10 2.44 -8.66
N LEU A 353 28.88 3.65 -8.12
CA LEU A 353 29.86 4.30 -7.23
C LEU A 353 30.05 3.52 -5.92
N ARG A 354 28.98 3.02 -5.30
CA ARG A 354 29.08 2.18 -4.08
C ARG A 354 29.87 0.91 -4.35
N ASN A 355 29.59 0.22 -5.44
CA ASN A 355 30.32 -0.99 -5.85
C ASN A 355 31.81 -0.68 -6.08
N LEU A 356 32.13 0.38 -6.83
CA LEU A 356 33.51 0.80 -7.04
C LEU A 356 34.24 1.07 -5.72
N VAL A 357 33.58 1.77 -4.78
CA VAL A 357 34.17 2.04 -3.46
C VAL A 357 34.43 0.74 -2.72
N GLN A 358 33.46 -0.17 -2.66
CA GLN A 358 33.64 -1.48 -2.03
C GLN A 358 34.80 -2.25 -2.66
N ASP A 359 34.80 -2.44 -3.97
CA ASP A 359 35.77 -3.27 -4.69
C ASP A 359 37.20 -2.78 -4.43
N LYS A 360 37.42 -1.47 -4.55
CA LYS A 360 38.75 -0.86 -4.33
C LYS A 360 39.19 -0.94 -2.88
N MET A 361 38.26 -0.86 -1.92
CA MET A 361 38.58 -0.98 -0.50
C MET A 361 38.84 -2.45 -0.11
N GLN A 362 38.08 -3.41 -0.63
CA GLN A 362 38.32 -4.83 -0.45
C GLN A 362 39.65 -5.27 -1.08
N GLU A 363 39.97 -4.80 -2.28
CA GLU A 363 41.27 -5.04 -2.92
C GLU A 363 42.44 -4.52 -2.06
N SER A 364 42.24 -3.40 -1.37
CA SER A 364 43.30 -2.72 -0.61
C SER A 364 43.45 -3.20 0.83
N TYR A 365 42.35 -3.61 1.47
CA TYR A 365 42.26 -3.84 2.91
C TYR A 365 41.66 -5.21 3.27
N GLY A 366 41.25 -6.01 2.29
CA GLY A 366 40.66 -7.33 2.50
C GLY A 366 39.22 -7.28 3.03
N GLU A 367 38.78 -8.37 3.65
CA GLU A 367 37.40 -8.52 4.14
C GLU A 367 37.03 -7.50 5.23
N ASN A 368 37.98 -7.11 6.08
CA ASN A 368 37.80 -6.14 7.17
C ASN A 368 38.00 -4.67 6.75
N TRP A 369 37.87 -4.37 5.45
CA TRP A 369 38.15 -3.04 4.91
C TRP A 369 37.45 -1.90 5.63
N PHE A 370 36.23 -2.13 6.16
CA PHE A 370 35.46 -1.09 6.83
C PHE A 370 36.11 -0.63 8.15
N GLU A 371 36.58 -1.58 8.98
CA GLU A 371 37.28 -1.25 10.23
C GLU A 371 38.68 -0.67 9.95
N GLU A 372 39.38 -1.18 8.93
CA GLU A 372 40.67 -0.62 8.51
C GLU A 372 40.53 0.84 8.04
N LEU A 373 39.48 1.14 7.26
CA LEU A 373 39.16 2.49 6.83
C LEU A 373 38.86 3.42 8.02
N ARG A 374 38.12 2.90 9.01
CA ARG A 374 37.79 3.60 10.26
C ARG A 374 39.04 3.93 11.09
N ASN A 375 40.01 3.03 11.13
CA ASN A 375 41.29 3.23 11.82
C ASN A 375 42.21 4.21 11.08
N ARG A 376 42.28 4.10 9.75
CA ARG A 376 43.18 4.92 8.92
C ARG A 376 42.72 6.37 8.77
N HIS A 377 41.41 6.63 8.81
CA HIS A 377 40.84 7.97 8.69
C HIS A 377 40.01 8.35 9.94
N PRO A 378 40.65 8.67 11.09
CA PRO A 378 39.94 9.01 12.33
C PRO A 378 38.93 10.15 12.17
N LYS A 379 39.20 11.11 11.27
CA LYS A 379 38.30 12.23 10.96
C LYS A 379 36.98 11.81 10.30
N LYS A 380 36.89 10.57 9.79
CA LYS A 380 35.67 10.02 9.16
C LYS A 380 34.96 8.98 10.01
N ARG A 381 35.51 8.66 11.20
CA ARG A 381 34.93 7.67 12.11
C ARG A 381 33.49 7.99 12.49
N GLU A 382 33.17 9.25 12.75
CA GLU A 382 31.80 9.67 13.07
C GLU A 382 30.82 9.37 11.93
N VAL A 383 31.21 9.64 10.69
CA VAL A 383 30.39 9.35 9.50
C VAL A 383 30.20 7.84 9.35
N LEU A 384 31.26 7.04 9.50
CA LEU A 384 31.19 5.57 9.40
C LEU A 384 30.35 4.95 10.53
N ASP A 385 30.49 5.45 11.75
CA ASP A 385 29.72 5.00 12.92
C ASP A 385 28.23 5.32 12.75
N LYS A 386 27.92 6.48 12.15
CA LYS A 386 26.55 6.86 11.78
C LYS A 386 25.92 5.87 10.78
N LEU A 387 26.68 5.34 9.82
CA LEU A 387 26.18 4.33 8.87
C LEU A 387 25.78 3.03 9.59
N ILE A 388 26.61 2.57 10.55
CA ILE A 388 26.30 1.39 11.36
C ILE A 388 25.01 1.61 12.16
N LEU A 389 24.91 2.75 12.86
CA LEU A 389 23.74 3.09 13.66
C LEU A 389 22.47 3.14 12.80
N GLN A 390 22.57 3.68 11.58
CA GLN A 390 21.46 3.76 10.66
C GLN A 390 21.03 2.37 10.16
N ARG A 391 21.98 1.52 9.77
CA ARG A 391 21.72 0.12 9.40
C ARG A 391 21.04 -0.64 10.54
N ASP A 392 21.58 -0.55 11.74
CA ASP A 392 21.06 -1.30 12.88
C ASP A 392 19.68 -0.78 13.32
N ARG A 393 19.39 0.51 13.11
CA ARG A 393 18.04 1.05 13.28
C ARG A 393 17.08 0.53 12.20
N GLU A 394 17.46 0.57 10.93
CA GLU A 394 16.59 0.14 9.83
C GLU A 394 16.34 -1.38 9.87
N LYS A 395 17.34 -2.19 10.24
CA LYS A 395 17.16 -3.62 10.51
C LYS A 395 16.18 -3.90 11.64
N ARG A 396 16.17 -3.06 12.68
CA ARG A 396 15.16 -3.16 13.74
C ARG A 396 13.77 -2.80 13.22
N MET A 397 13.62 -1.71 12.48
CA MET A 397 12.31 -1.27 12.00
C MET A 397 11.71 -2.19 10.92
N PHE A 398 12.54 -2.70 10.01
CA PHE A 398 12.11 -3.35 8.77
C PHE A 398 12.61 -4.78 8.56
N GLY A 399 13.38 -5.34 9.50
CA GLY A 399 13.92 -6.69 9.40
C GLY A 399 14.66 -6.93 8.08
N ASN A 400 14.32 -8.02 7.39
CA ASN A 400 14.96 -8.43 6.13
C ASN A 400 14.73 -7.47 4.95
N ALA A 401 13.84 -6.46 5.08
CA ALA A 401 13.69 -5.46 4.03
C ALA A 401 14.80 -4.39 4.07
N ALA A 402 15.50 -4.24 5.20
CA ALA A 402 16.63 -3.33 5.32
C ALA A 402 17.85 -3.85 4.55
N ALA A 403 18.66 -2.94 4.01
CA ALA A 403 19.87 -3.32 3.27
C ALA A 403 20.95 -3.90 4.20
N ASP A 404 21.58 -4.99 3.77
CA ASP A 404 22.75 -5.55 4.47
C ASP A 404 24.03 -4.81 4.12
N PHE A 405 24.12 -4.30 2.89
CA PHE A 405 25.30 -3.64 2.37
C PHE A 405 25.48 -2.25 3.00
N ILE A 406 26.58 -2.05 3.73
CA ILE A 406 26.80 -0.83 4.53
C ILE A 406 26.87 0.45 3.68
N LEU A 407 27.29 0.36 2.42
CA LEU A 407 27.34 1.54 1.56
C LEU A 407 25.97 1.93 0.99
N ASP A 408 24.93 1.10 1.10
CA ASP A 408 23.55 1.52 0.76
C ASP A 408 23.02 2.63 1.69
N TYR A 409 23.67 2.81 2.84
CA TYR A 409 23.39 3.88 3.79
C TYR A 409 24.15 5.19 3.47
N THR A 410 24.97 5.20 2.41
CA THR A 410 25.74 6.38 2.01
C THR A 410 25.05 7.20 0.92
N TYR A 411 25.21 8.52 0.99
CA TYR A 411 24.87 9.45 -0.09
C TYR A 411 26.08 9.77 -0.97
N ILE A 412 25.84 10.35 -2.15
CA ILE A 412 26.89 10.77 -3.10
C ILE A 412 27.96 11.65 -2.43
N GLY A 413 27.56 12.54 -1.53
CA GLY A 413 28.51 13.37 -0.78
C GLY A 413 29.48 12.55 0.07
N GLU A 414 28.98 11.53 0.76
CA GLU A 414 29.79 10.63 1.60
C GLU A 414 30.67 9.72 0.73
N LEU A 415 30.14 9.21 -0.40
CA LEU A 415 30.92 8.43 -1.37
C LEU A 415 32.07 9.24 -1.98
N LYS A 416 31.79 10.47 -2.44
CA LYS A 416 32.81 11.41 -2.93
C LYS A 416 33.90 11.59 -1.88
N ASP A 417 33.49 11.82 -0.65
CA ASP A 417 34.36 12.00 0.50
C ASP A 417 35.26 10.77 0.74
N LEU A 418 34.74 9.55 0.64
CA LEU A 418 35.51 8.31 0.77
C LEU A 418 36.52 8.15 -0.38
N ILE A 419 36.06 8.33 -1.62
CA ILE A 419 36.91 8.27 -2.83
C ILE A 419 38.07 9.25 -2.72
N PHE A 420 37.80 10.46 -2.22
CA PHE A 420 38.78 11.54 -2.20
C PHE A 420 39.81 11.42 -1.08
N ALA A 421 39.48 10.68 -0.02
CA ALA A 421 40.42 10.32 1.05
C ALA A 421 41.47 9.32 0.55
N GLU A 422 41.13 8.52 -0.46
CA GLU A 422 41.99 7.47 -1.05
C GLU A 422 42.19 7.70 -2.56
N TRP A 423 42.25 8.97 -2.99
CA TRP A 423 42.16 9.38 -4.41
C TRP A 423 43.12 8.63 -5.35
N ASP A 424 44.34 8.37 -4.89
CA ASP A 424 45.37 7.71 -5.70
C ASP A 424 44.92 6.32 -6.20
N ARG A 425 44.05 5.64 -5.46
CA ARG A 425 43.48 4.33 -5.83
C ARG A 425 42.40 4.42 -6.89
N TYR A 426 41.69 5.53 -6.94
CA TYR A 426 40.55 5.74 -7.83
C TYR A 426 40.93 6.53 -9.09
N ARG A 427 42.08 7.22 -9.09
CA ARG A 427 42.54 8.06 -10.19
C ARG A 427 42.56 7.35 -11.54
N ALA A 428 42.95 6.08 -11.57
CA ALA A 428 43.02 5.29 -12.81
C ALA A 428 41.64 5.10 -13.47
N VAL A 429 40.57 5.00 -12.69
CA VAL A 429 39.19 4.84 -13.19
C VAL A 429 38.65 6.18 -13.69
N PHE A 430 38.90 7.24 -12.92
CA PHE A 430 38.34 8.56 -13.17
C PHE A 430 39.07 9.37 -14.26
N GLY A 431 40.36 9.11 -14.49
CA GLY A 431 41.17 9.67 -15.58
C GLY A 431 41.51 11.18 -15.50
N ASP A 432 40.64 12.00 -14.91
CA ASP A 432 40.84 13.45 -14.72
C ASP A 432 41.49 13.78 -13.36
N THR A 433 41.64 15.08 -13.07
CA THR A 433 42.10 15.57 -11.77
C THR A 433 41.02 15.46 -10.70
N LYS A 434 41.45 15.34 -9.44
CA LYS A 434 40.57 15.36 -8.26
C LYS A 434 39.66 16.59 -8.25
N THR A 435 40.18 17.76 -8.63
CA THR A 435 39.44 19.03 -8.64
C THR A 435 38.31 19.05 -9.68
N GLU A 436 38.52 18.47 -10.86
CA GLU A 436 37.47 18.38 -11.88
C GLU A 436 36.36 17.42 -11.46
N TRP A 437 36.72 16.30 -10.84
CA TRP A 437 35.73 15.38 -10.29
C TRP A 437 34.98 15.94 -9.06
N GLU A 438 35.62 16.79 -8.26
CA GLU A 438 34.92 17.52 -7.18
C GLU A 438 33.79 18.34 -7.78
N LYS A 439 34.05 19.12 -8.83
CA LYS A 439 33.04 19.96 -9.49
C LYS A 439 31.89 19.12 -10.06
N LYS A 440 32.22 18.03 -10.77
CA LYS A 440 31.23 17.12 -11.37
C LYS A 440 30.33 16.49 -10.31
N LEU A 441 30.91 15.93 -9.25
CA LEU A 441 30.14 15.30 -8.17
C LEU A 441 29.34 16.34 -7.38
N GLN A 442 29.86 17.55 -7.18
CA GLN A 442 29.11 18.66 -6.57
C GLN A 442 27.90 19.08 -7.41
N ALA A 443 28.00 19.09 -8.75
CA ALA A 443 26.87 19.37 -9.62
C ALA A 443 25.77 18.30 -9.50
N VAL A 444 26.14 17.02 -9.40
CA VAL A 444 25.19 15.93 -9.11
C VAL A 444 24.58 16.10 -7.71
N MET A 445 25.37 16.50 -6.71
CA MET A 445 24.87 16.80 -5.36
C MET A 445 23.90 17.98 -5.31
N ARG A 446 24.05 18.99 -6.19
CA ARG A 446 23.08 20.10 -6.31
C ARG A 446 21.71 19.65 -6.78
N VAL A 447 21.61 18.48 -7.40
CA VAL A 447 20.34 17.83 -7.69
C VAL A 447 19.97 16.91 -6.51
N ARG A 448 20.86 16.00 -6.11
CA ARG A 448 20.57 14.99 -5.09
C ARG A 448 20.18 15.55 -3.70
N ASN A 449 20.79 16.65 -3.26
CA ASN A 449 20.53 17.24 -1.94
C ASN A 449 19.13 17.89 -1.90
N PRO A 450 18.75 18.78 -2.85
CA PRO A 450 17.37 19.21 -3.00
C PRO A 450 16.39 18.03 -3.13
N MET A 451 16.73 16.97 -3.88
CA MET A 451 15.90 15.76 -3.98
C MET A 451 15.67 15.11 -2.61
N ALA A 452 16.73 14.90 -1.83
CA ALA A 452 16.66 14.31 -0.49
C ALA A 452 15.92 15.20 0.53
N HIS A 453 15.79 16.50 0.24
CA HIS A 453 15.07 17.49 1.06
C HIS A 453 13.77 17.98 0.44
N TYR A 454 13.25 17.28 -0.57
CA TYR A 454 11.92 17.52 -1.16
C TYR A 454 11.77 18.91 -1.80
N ARG A 455 12.84 19.46 -2.36
CA ARG A 455 12.84 20.78 -3.02
C ARG A 455 12.83 20.62 -4.55
N PRO A 456 12.09 21.46 -5.28
CA PRO A 456 12.09 21.45 -6.74
C PRO A 456 13.49 21.76 -7.28
N VAL A 457 13.86 21.10 -8.37
CA VAL A 457 15.15 21.29 -9.06
C VAL A 457 14.88 21.90 -10.44
N PRO A 458 15.54 23.00 -10.81
CA PRO A 458 15.39 23.59 -12.15
C PRO A 458 15.82 22.61 -13.26
N ALA A 459 15.13 22.65 -14.40
CA ALA A 459 15.37 21.73 -15.53
C ALA A 459 16.81 21.79 -16.07
N GLU A 460 17.43 22.97 -16.08
CA GLU A 460 18.82 23.15 -16.52
C GLU A 460 19.81 22.40 -15.62
N VAL A 461 19.60 22.43 -14.30
CA VAL A 461 20.44 21.75 -13.30
C VAL A 461 20.27 20.23 -13.41
N LEU A 462 19.04 19.78 -13.70
CA LEU A 462 18.76 18.36 -13.97
C LEU A 462 19.53 17.86 -15.20
N HIS A 463 19.49 18.62 -16.30
CA HIS A 463 20.17 18.25 -17.53
C HIS A 463 21.70 18.20 -17.36
N GLU A 464 22.27 19.14 -16.62
CA GLU A 464 23.71 19.13 -16.27
C GLU A 464 24.08 17.85 -15.49
N ALA A 465 23.32 17.52 -14.44
CA ALA A 465 23.57 16.32 -13.65
C ALA A 465 23.37 15.03 -14.47
N GLU A 466 22.41 15.01 -15.40
CA GLU A 466 22.17 13.86 -16.30
C GLU A 466 23.39 13.55 -17.16
N ASN A 467 23.98 14.59 -17.77
CA ASN A 467 25.18 14.42 -18.59
C ASN A 467 26.36 13.92 -17.76
N ILE A 468 26.49 14.38 -16.52
CA ILE A 468 27.54 13.91 -15.60
C ILE A 468 27.32 12.46 -15.17
N CYS A 469 26.07 12.07 -14.87
CA CYS A 469 25.74 10.68 -14.51
C CYS A 469 26.03 9.73 -15.67
N LYS A 470 25.67 10.09 -16.91
CA LYS A 470 26.03 9.33 -18.12
C LYS A 470 27.55 9.16 -18.25
N LEU A 471 28.30 10.25 -18.07
CA LEU A 471 29.77 10.22 -18.12
C LEU A 471 30.36 9.30 -17.03
N LEU A 472 29.84 9.39 -15.80
CA LEU A 472 30.24 8.53 -14.68
C LEU A 472 30.01 7.06 -15.02
N LEU A 473 28.82 6.71 -15.49
CA LEU A 473 28.48 5.33 -15.83
C LEU A 473 29.42 4.75 -16.88
N VAL A 474 29.71 5.49 -17.96
CA VAL A 474 30.66 5.05 -18.99
C VAL A 474 32.06 4.75 -18.41
N LYS A 475 32.50 5.53 -17.42
CA LYS A 475 33.77 5.33 -16.73
C LYS A 475 33.74 4.15 -15.75
N LEU A 476 32.62 3.94 -15.08
CA LEU A 476 32.46 2.88 -14.08
C LEU A 476 32.23 1.50 -14.70
N THR A 477 31.53 1.42 -15.83
CA THR A 477 31.22 0.15 -16.50
C THR A 477 32.19 -0.23 -17.61
N GLY A 478 33.05 0.70 -18.05
CA GLY A 478 34.02 0.47 -19.11
C GLY A 478 33.37 0.36 -20.50
N SER A 479 33.07 1.50 -21.12
CA SER A 479 32.67 1.69 -22.54
C SER A 479 32.16 0.46 -23.31
N GLY A 480 30.83 0.35 -23.44
CA GLY A 480 30.21 -0.29 -24.62
C GLY A 480 29.14 -1.33 -24.37
N ASP A 481 28.11 -1.03 -23.60
CA ASP A 481 26.73 -1.49 -23.85
C ASP A 481 25.80 -0.72 -22.91
N ILE A 482 24.53 -0.58 -23.27
CA ILE A 482 23.48 0.21 -22.59
C ILE A 482 23.45 1.68 -23.04
N LEU A 483 22.87 1.94 -24.22
CA LEU A 483 21.93 3.06 -24.39
C LEU A 483 20.99 2.92 -25.62
N ASP A 484 20.83 1.74 -26.22
CA ASP A 484 20.03 1.59 -27.46
C ASP A 484 18.79 0.69 -27.37
N THR A 485 18.29 0.38 -26.16
CA THR A 485 17.01 -0.33 -25.99
C THR A 485 16.06 0.46 -25.11
N LYS A 486 15.51 1.57 -25.64
CA LYS A 486 14.18 2.12 -25.27
C LYS A 486 13.75 3.32 -26.15
N ARG A 487 14.04 3.27 -27.45
CA ARG A 487 13.30 4.02 -28.48
C ARG A 487 12.71 3.06 -29.51
N SER A 488 11.83 2.18 -29.07
CA SER A 488 10.87 1.47 -29.92
C SER A 488 9.88 0.70 -29.04
N LYS A 489 8.77 1.38 -28.73
CA LYS A 489 7.38 0.92 -28.49
C LYS A 489 6.74 1.72 -27.37
#